data_AF-A0A2T5MBZ8-F1
#
_entry.id   AF-A0A2T5MBZ8-F1
#
_cell.length_a   1.000
_cell.length_b   1.000
_cell.length_c   1.000
_cell.angle_alpha   90.00
_cell.angle_beta   90.00
_cell.angle_gamma   90.00
#
_symmetry.space_group_name_H-M   'P 1'
#
loop_
_entity.id
_entity.type
_entity.pdbx_description
1 polymer ?
#
loop_
_entity_poly.entity_id
_entity_poly.type
_entity_poly.pdbx_seq_one_letter_code
_entity_poly.pdbx_strand_id
1 'polypeptide(L)'
;MEIVAMNRISRPSAQILRKLGSTTALLVCMLSPLAMPLYADDAKPTATEITKARAECAMHKQKVRAVENANADDAQLPAMRLAWAQACGRAQDLITAASATPAPKPQPDPNAAPQ
;
A
#
# COMPACT_ATOMS: atom_id res chain seq x y z
N MET A 1 50.00 24.40 -25.19
CA MET A 1 48.97 23.48 -24.65
C MET A 1 48.46 24.11 -23.37
N GLU A 2 47.33 24.77 -23.48
CA GLU A 2 46.66 25.64 -22.50
C GLU A 2 45.15 25.41 -22.82
N ILE A 3 44.15 25.29 -21.94
CA ILE A 3 43.82 25.99 -20.69
C ILE A 3 42.81 25.11 -19.89
N VAL A 4 42.99 25.07 -18.57
CA VAL A 4 42.00 25.01 -17.45
C VAL A 4 40.56 24.52 -17.74
N ALA A 5 40.13 23.50 -16.98
CA ALA A 5 38.70 23.20 -16.76
C ALA A 5 38.36 23.31 -15.26
N MET A 6 38.03 24.53 -14.82
CA MET A 6 37.12 24.76 -13.69
C MET A 6 35.73 24.96 -14.28
N ASN A 7 34.71 24.20 -13.88
CA ASN A 7 33.48 24.87 -13.45
C ASN A 7 32.51 23.98 -12.68
N ARG A 8 31.99 24.58 -11.61
CA ARG A 8 30.87 24.12 -10.78
C ARG A 8 29.63 23.94 -11.64
N ILE A 9 28.92 22.82 -11.48
CA ILE A 9 27.51 22.73 -11.88
C ILE A 9 26.66 22.84 -10.62
N SER A 10 26.12 24.03 -10.46
CA SER A 10 25.20 24.48 -9.44
C SER A 10 23.77 24.29 -9.94
N ARG A 11 22.94 23.62 -9.13
CA ARG A 11 21.47 23.70 -8.99
C ARG A 11 20.56 23.85 -10.24
N PRO A 12 19.56 22.95 -10.40
CA PRO A 12 18.42 23.20 -11.29
C PRO A 12 17.33 24.00 -10.55
N SER A 13 17.06 25.22 -10.99
CA SER A 13 15.84 25.98 -10.63
C SER A 13 15.26 26.67 -11.86
N ALA A 14 13.96 26.39 -12.08
CA ALA A 14 12.95 27.25 -12.69
C ALA A 14 13.02 27.57 -14.20
N GLN A 15 12.15 26.87 -14.96
CA GLN A 15 11.40 27.38 -16.13
C GLN A 15 10.02 26.70 -16.02
N ILE A 16 9.00 27.25 -15.35
CA ILE A 16 8.05 28.27 -15.82
C ILE A 16 7.76 28.15 -17.33
N LEU A 17 6.64 27.53 -17.71
CA LEU A 17 5.76 27.92 -18.84
C LEU A 17 4.65 26.86 -19.06
N ARG A 18 3.38 27.16 -18.79
CA ARG A 18 2.25 27.35 -19.75
C ARG A 18 1.06 26.56 -19.16
N LYS A 19 -0.19 26.97 -19.11
CA LYS A 19 -0.98 28.10 -19.62
C LYS A 19 -2.26 28.07 -18.78
N LEU A 20 -2.76 29.21 -18.33
CA LEU A 20 -4.18 29.31 -18.01
C LEU A 20 -4.98 29.21 -19.31
N GLY A 21 -6.07 28.45 -19.28
CA GLY A 21 -7.00 28.28 -20.39
C GLY A 21 -8.32 27.73 -19.85
N SER A 22 -9.12 28.65 -19.32
CA SER A 22 -10.53 28.47 -19.01
C SER A 22 -11.31 28.06 -20.27
N THR A 23 -12.16 27.04 -20.19
CA THR A 23 -13.58 27.01 -20.64
C THR A 23 -14.10 25.58 -20.90
N THR A 24 -15.16 25.25 -20.18
CA THR A 24 -16.35 24.49 -20.64
C THR A 24 -16.14 23.21 -21.45
N ALA A 25 -16.23 22.07 -20.77
CA ALA A 25 -16.82 20.87 -21.35
C ALA A 25 -17.67 20.16 -20.29
N LEU A 26 -18.92 20.61 -20.20
CA LEU A 26 -20.04 19.76 -19.85
C LEU A 26 -19.96 18.52 -20.75
N LEU A 27 -19.55 17.38 -20.20
CA LEU A 27 -19.92 16.10 -20.75
C LEU A 27 -20.35 15.19 -19.61
N VAL A 28 -21.66 15.23 -19.38
CA VAL A 28 -22.45 14.12 -18.86
C VAL A 28 -22.06 12.86 -19.63
N CYS A 29 -21.41 11.94 -18.94
CA CYS A 29 -21.54 10.51 -19.12
C CYS A 29 -21.39 9.96 -17.70
N MET A 30 -22.50 9.73 -17.00
CA MET A 30 -23.06 8.37 -16.94
C MET A 30 -21.99 7.39 -16.52
N LEU A 31 -21.96 7.03 -15.25
CA LEU A 31 -21.68 5.68 -14.72
C LEU A 31 -21.35 5.81 -13.23
N SER A 32 -22.38 6.09 -12.44
CA SER A 32 -22.47 5.46 -11.13
C SER A 32 -22.71 3.96 -11.36
N PRO A 33 -21.83 3.07 -10.90
CA PRO A 33 -22.26 1.96 -10.09
C PRO A 33 -22.16 2.48 -8.64
N LEU A 34 -23.27 2.67 -7.92
CA LEU A 34 -23.79 1.58 -7.10
C LEU A 34 -22.66 0.62 -6.72
N ALA A 35 -21.79 1.08 -5.82
CA ALA A 35 -20.94 0.20 -5.05
C ALA A 35 -21.88 -0.67 -4.21
N MET A 36 -22.37 -1.74 -4.83
CA MET A 36 -23.00 -2.84 -4.11
C MET A 36 -21.99 -3.33 -3.07
N PRO A 37 -22.41 -3.62 -1.83
CA PRO A 37 -21.57 -4.36 -0.91
C PRO A 37 -21.40 -5.75 -1.53
N LEU A 38 -20.29 -5.95 -2.24
CA LEU A 38 -19.82 -7.29 -2.54
C LEU A 38 -19.63 -7.96 -1.19
N TYR A 39 -20.43 -8.99 -0.94
CA TYR A 39 -20.34 -9.91 0.19
C TYR A 39 -18.88 -10.07 0.64
N ALA A 40 -18.52 -9.35 1.71
CA ALA A 40 -17.16 -9.25 2.24
C ALA A 40 -16.93 -10.29 3.36
N ASP A 41 -17.59 -11.44 3.29
CA ASP A 41 -17.56 -12.43 4.38
C ASP A 41 -16.60 -13.61 4.13
N ASP A 42 -16.05 -13.81 2.92
CA ASP A 42 -15.25 -15.02 2.65
C ASP A 42 -14.21 -14.89 1.51
N ALA A 43 -13.81 -13.66 1.16
CA ALA A 43 -12.77 -13.47 0.16
C ALA A 43 -11.40 -13.72 0.80
N LYS A 44 -10.82 -14.90 0.55
CA LYS A 44 -9.42 -15.18 0.90
C LYS A 44 -8.52 -14.05 0.35
N PRO A 45 -7.57 -13.54 1.15
CA PRO A 45 -6.69 -12.47 0.70
C PRO A 45 -5.91 -12.92 -0.54
N THR A 46 -5.82 -12.02 -1.52
CA THR A 46 -5.17 -12.30 -2.80
C THR A 46 -3.65 -12.32 -2.67
N ALA A 47 -2.97 -13.03 -3.57
CA ALA A 47 -1.50 -13.05 -3.62
C ALA A 47 -0.89 -11.64 -3.79
N THR A 48 -1.61 -10.74 -4.48
CA THR A 48 -1.20 -9.34 -4.67
C THR A 48 -1.23 -8.57 -3.35
N GLU A 49 -2.27 -8.73 -2.53
CA GLU A 49 -2.39 -8.07 -1.23
C GLU A 49 -1.32 -8.55 -0.25
N ILE A 50 -1.05 -9.86 -0.23
CA ILE A 50 0.02 -10.45 0.58
C ILE A 50 1.39 -9.90 0.14
N THR A 51 1.65 -9.84 -1.17
CA THR A 51 2.92 -9.33 -1.72
C THR A 51 3.11 -7.86 -1.38
N LYS A 52 2.04 -7.05 -1.50
CA LYS A 52 2.06 -5.64 -1.11
C LYS A 52 2.36 -5.46 0.37
N ALA A 53 1.69 -6.21 1.25
CA ALA A 53 1.92 -6.13 2.69
C ALA A 53 3.36 -6.53 3.08
N ARG A 54 3.92 -7.55 2.42
CA ARG A 54 5.34 -7.94 2.59
C ARG A 54 6.29 -6.83 2.14
N ALA A 55 6.01 -6.18 1.01
CA ALA A 55 6.81 -5.05 0.52
C ALA A 55 6.75 -3.85 1.49
N GLU A 56 5.58 -3.56 2.07
CA GLU A 56 5.41 -2.53 3.11
C GLU A 56 6.24 -2.85 4.35
N CYS A 57 6.18 -4.08 4.87
CA CYS A 57 7.01 -4.56 5.98
C CYS A 57 8.52 -4.39 5.69
N ALA A 58 8.98 -4.77 4.49
CA ALA A 58 10.38 -4.64 4.08
C ALA A 58 10.83 -3.16 3.99
N MET A 59 9.96 -2.29 3.47
CA MET A 59 10.22 -0.85 3.38
C MET A 59 10.35 -0.21 4.77
N HIS A 60 9.46 -0.54 5.71
CA HIS A 60 9.56 -0.04 7.08
C HIS A 60 10.83 -0.53 7.79
N LYS A 61 11.22 -1.79 7.58
CA LYS A 61 12.49 -2.33 8.08
C LYS A 61 13.70 -1.55 7.58
N GLN A 62 13.73 -1.20 6.30
CA GLN A 62 14.81 -0.40 5.71
C GLN A 62 14.86 1.02 6.31
N LYS A 63 13.69 1.65 6.51
CA LYS A 63 13.60 2.97 7.16
C LYS A 63 14.12 2.96 8.59
N VAL A 64 13.69 1.97 9.39
CA VAL A 64 14.17 1.81 10.77
C VAL A 64 15.68 1.64 10.78
N ARG A 65 16.23 0.72 9.97
CA ARG A 65 17.68 0.50 9.89
C ARG A 65 18.45 1.74 9.45
N ALA A 66 17.92 2.50 8.50
CA ALA A 66 18.56 3.73 8.03
C ALA A 66 18.66 4.76 9.15
N VAL A 67 17.60 4.93 9.94
CA VAL A 67 17.61 5.85 11.09
C VAL A 67 18.47 5.31 12.22
N GLU A 68 18.37 4.02 12.57
CA GLU A 68 19.21 3.39 13.60
C GLU A 68 20.70 3.54 13.30
N ASN A 69 21.10 3.38 12.03
CA ASN A 69 22.49 3.54 11.60
C ASN A 69 22.96 4.99 11.59
N ALA A 70 22.05 5.94 11.37
CA ALA A 70 22.37 7.37 11.37
C ALA A 70 22.44 7.93 12.80
N ASN A 71 21.51 7.51 13.66
CA ASN A 71 21.42 7.89 15.06
C ASN A 71 20.58 6.87 15.84
N ALA A 72 21.24 6.05 16.67
CA ALA A 72 20.58 5.01 17.45
C ALA A 72 19.67 5.55 18.58
N ASP A 73 19.86 6.81 18.98
CA ASP A 73 19.10 7.49 20.04
C ASP A 73 18.03 8.45 19.47
N ASP A 74 17.73 8.35 18.18
CA ASP A 74 16.70 9.17 17.56
C ASP A 74 15.33 8.94 18.22
N ALA A 75 14.71 10.02 18.69
CA ALA A 75 13.44 9.97 19.42
C ALA A 75 12.27 9.39 18.58
N GLN A 76 12.39 9.33 17.25
CA GLN A 76 11.40 8.75 16.37
C GLN A 76 11.54 7.23 16.23
N LEU A 77 12.67 6.64 16.60
CA LEU A 77 12.91 5.20 16.45
C LEU A 77 11.86 4.31 17.12
N PRO A 78 11.38 4.58 18.36
CA PRO A 78 10.32 3.78 18.96
C PRO A 78 9.04 3.75 18.11
N ALA A 79 8.63 4.90 17.58
CA ALA A 79 7.44 5.00 16.72
C ALA A 79 7.66 4.29 15.37
N MET A 80 8.86 4.41 14.79
CA MET A 80 9.20 3.74 13.53
C MET A 80 9.27 2.22 13.68
N ARG A 81 9.82 1.72 14.79
CA ARG A 81 9.84 0.28 15.13
C ARG A 81 8.42 -0.25 15.34
N LEU A 82 7.54 0.53 15.98
CA LEU A 82 6.13 0.17 16.14
C LEU A 82 5.43 0.08 14.77
N ALA A 83 5.62 1.07 13.89
CA ALA A 83 5.07 1.04 12.54
C ALA A 83 5.59 -0.14 11.72
N TRP A 84 6.87 -0.49 11.87
CA TRP A 84 7.46 -1.68 11.26
C TRP A 84 6.79 -2.96 11.78
N ALA A 85 6.64 -3.11 13.10
CA ALA A 85 5.98 -4.27 13.70
C ALA A 85 4.53 -4.42 13.22
N GLN A 86 3.77 -3.32 13.15
CA GLN A 86 2.38 -3.33 12.64
C GLN A 86 2.30 -3.75 11.16
N ALA A 87 3.19 -3.22 10.31
CA ALA A 87 3.22 -3.58 8.90
C ALA A 87 3.54 -5.06 8.69
N CYS A 88 4.48 -5.61 9.46
CA CYS A 88 4.82 -7.03 9.39
C CYS A 88 3.74 -7.93 10.00
N GLY A 89 3.07 -7.48 11.08
CA GLY A 89 1.90 -8.15 11.64
C GLY A 89 0.79 -8.30 10.60
N ARG A 90 0.43 -7.21 9.92
CA ARG A 90 -0.56 -7.25 8.83
C ARG A 90 -0.18 -8.23 7.72
N ALA A 91 1.09 -8.26 7.31
CA ALA A 91 1.55 -9.20 6.30
C ALA A 91 1.40 -10.65 6.78
N GLN A 92 1.69 -10.93 8.05
CA GLN A 92 1.52 -12.24 8.65
C GLN A 92 0.04 -12.64 8.77
N ASP A 93 -0.83 -11.71 9.16
CA ASP A 93 -2.28 -11.95 9.27
C ASP A 93 -2.86 -12.33 7.91
N LEU A 94 -2.46 -11.65 6.83
CA LEU A 94 -2.90 -11.98 5.47
C LEU A 94 -2.39 -13.35 5.02
N ILE A 95 -1.16 -13.74 5.40
CA ILE A 95 -0.64 -15.08 5.11
C ILE A 95 -1.45 -16.15 5.86
N THR A 96 -1.71 -15.89 7.14
CA THR A 96 -2.49 -16.80 8.00
C THR A 96 -3.91 -16.96 7.46
N ALA A 97 -4.58 -15.85 7.12
CA ALA A 97 -5.92 -15.86 6.52
C ALA A 97 -5.96 -16.54 5.14
N ALA A 98 -4.92 -16.42 4.32
CA ALA A 98 -4.82 -17.17 3.06
C ALA A 98 -4.72 -18.68 3.28
N SER A 99 -4.00 -19.09 4.33
CA SER A 99 -3.81 -20.49 4.72
C SER A 99 -4.97 -21.09 5.50
N ALA A 100 -5.91 -20.27 5.97
CA ALA A 100 -7.08 -20.74 6.67
C ALA A 100 -7.92 -21.63 5.73
N THR A 101 -8.21 -22.84 6.21
CA THR A 101 -9.17 -23.71 5.54
C THR A 101 -10.56 -23.16 5.86
N PRO A 102 -11.39 -22.82 4.86
CA PRO A 102 -12.74 -22.36 5.13
C PRO A 102 -13.50 -23.42 5.93
N ALA A 103 -14.31 -22.99 6.90
CA ALA A 103 -15.14 -23.91 7.67
C ALA A 103 -16.02 -24.74 6.69
N PRO A 104 -16.21 -26.05 6.94
CA PRO A 104 -17.10 -26.85 6.10
C PRO A 104 -18.48 -26.19 6.05
N LYS A 105 -19.01 -25.98 4.84
CA LYS A 105 -20.36 -25.45 4.66
C LYS A 105 -21.34 -26.34 5.43
N PRO A 106 -22.36 -25.78 6.10
CA PRO A 106 -23.43 -26.58 6.69
C PRO A 106 -24.00 -27.50 5.60
N GLN A 107 -23.88 -28.82 5.79
CA GLN A 107 -24.57 -29.76 4.92
C GLN A 107 -26.07 -29.52 5.11
N PRO A 108 -26.86 -29.35 4.03
CA PRO A 108 -28.30 -29.34 4.15
C PRO A 108 -28.72 -30.64 4.82
N ASP A 109 -29.42 -30.54 5.95
CA ASP A 109 -29.92 -31.70 6.68
C ASP A 109 -30.91 -32.44 5.77
N PRO A 110 -30.60 -33.68 5.33
CA PRO A 110 -31.51 -34.45 4.49
C PRO A 110 -32.82 -34.81 5.20
N ASN A 111 -32.94 -34.59 6.51
CA ASN A 111 -34.16 -34.76 7.30
C ASN A 111 -34.91 -33.47 7.60
N ALA A 112 -34.55 -32.33 6.98
CA ALA A 112 -35.39 -31.14 7.03
C ALA A 112 -36.67 -31.40 6.23
N ALA A 113 -37.67 -31.99 6.90
CA ALA A 113 -38.97 -32.29 6.33
C ALA A 113 -39.64 -30.99 5.82
N PRO A 114 -40.23 -30.99 4.62
CA PRO A 114 -41.09 -29.88 4.20
C PRO A 114 -42.31 -29.85 5.13
N GLN A 115 -42.45 -28.74 5.88
CA GLN A 115 -43.73 -28.39 6.51
C GLN A 115 -44.62 -27.65 5.51
#